data_AF-A0A3L7QM04-F1
#
_entry.id   AF-A0A3L7QM04-F1
#
_cell.length_a   1.000
_cell.length_b   1.000
_cell.length_c   1.000
_cell.angle_alpha   90.00
_cell.angle_beta   90.00
_cell.angle_gamma   90.00
#
_symmetry.space_group_name_H-M   'P 1'
#
loop_
_entity.id
_entity.type
_entity.pdbx_description
1 polymer ?
#
loop_
_entity_poly.entity_id
_entity_poly.type
_entity_poly.pdbx_seq_one_letter_code
_entity_poly.pdbx_strand_id
1 'polypeptide(L)'
;IPTVVDGVRISQGLENVAKVMDRGTIVRSHRMPDLGTILHSRHQYHWHTGYVPPQTVAAPHIGAWMAKVLGQRNPAIPAFINIGQKLEGHGESEELKAFTTSGFLGGEYGPFNIPFPMEAANSVRPPKGMTPQRFEARMARWREMVQRSPIGDKTSDYHRDSIVRSMENAYRLLSSPERTAFELEREPKEVYDNYNTGRFGQGCLLARRLAESGARFIEVTTEYVPFLHWDTHENGHATLTNMKQQIDRPIAQLVLDLEKRGMLDRTLVVLATEFSRDMMIEGVPGSNASDQSRAKSDVLKEPKHYGLHRHFTGSCSAVLFGGGVRKGHVHGVTADERPLIVTKDPVSIPDMHATIFTAMGISPKTAFDIEKRPFYATEDGKGKSVDAIFQKSRS
;
A
#
# COMPACT_ATOMS: atom_id res chain seq x y z
N ILE A 1 -21.35 11.39 -7.02
CA ILE A 1 -22.29 10.37 -7.51
C ILE A 1 -22.85 9.57 -6.33
N PRO A 2 -24.13 9.18 -6.34
CA PRO A 2 -24.67 8.23 -5.37
C PRO A 2 -23.99 6.86 -5.53
N THR A 3 -23.96 6.08 -4.44
CA THR A 3 -23.50 4.69 -4.45
C THR A 3 -24.68 3.73 -4.29
N VAL A 4 -24.41 2.42 -4.33
CA VAL A 4 -25.40 1.38 -3.99
C VAL A 4 -25.85 1.43 -2.51
N VAL A 5 -25.12 2.15 -1.66
CA VAL A 5 -25.48 2.36 -0.25
C VAL A 5 -26.23 3.69 -0.12
N ASP A 6 -27.42 3.64 0.47
CA ASP A 6 -28.29 4.80 0.67
C ASP A 6 -27.60 5.92 1.46
N GLY A 7 -27.76 7.15 0.98
CA GLY A 7 -27.16 8.34 1.59
C GLY A 7 -25.65 8.49 1.39
N VAL A 8 -24.98 7.50 0.79
CA VAL A 8 -23.53 7.53 0.55
C VAL A 8 -23.22 8.05 -0.85
N ARG A 9 -22.31 9.02 -0.92
CA ARG A 9 -21.85 9.64 -2.17
C ARG A 9 -20.33 9.62 -2.24
N ILE A 10 -19.80 9.31 -3.41
CA ILE A 10 -18.37 9.41 -3.75
C ILE A 10 -18.17 10.32 -4.96
N SER A 11 -16.92 10.65 -5.28
CA SER A 11 -16.62 11.55 -6.40
C SER A 11 -16.98 10.93 -7.75
N GLN A 12 -17.39 11.76 -8.72
CA GLN A 12 -17.61 11.33 -10.12
C GLN A 12 -16.33 10.72 -10.72
N GLY A 13 -16.49 9.74 -11.61
CA GLY A 13 -15.41 8.93 -12.19
C GLY A 13 -15.12 7.63 -11.44
N LEU A 14 -15.88 7.35 -10.36
CA LEU A 14 -15.78 6.13 -9.55
C LEU A 14 -17.07 5.29 -9.64
N GLU A 15 -17.71 5.26 -10.81
CA GLU A 15 -19.02 4.66 -11.01
C GLU A 15 -19.03 3.14 -10.79
N ASN A 16 -17.92 2.43 -11.04
CA ASN A 16 -17.84 0.99 -10.77
C ASN A 16 -17.63 0.71 -9.28
N VAL A 17 -16.75 1.47 -8.61
CA VAL A 17 -16.58 1.38 -7.15
C VAL A 17 -17.90 1.68 -6.44
N ALA A 18 -18.65 2.69 -6.91
CA ALA A 18 -19.96 3.05 -6.36
C ALA A 18 -20.95 1.87 -6.33
N LYS A 19 -20.86 0.93 -7.28
CA LYS A 19 -21.75 -0.25 -7.38
C LYS A 19 -21.42 -1.37 -6.40
N VAL A 20 -20.22 -1.38 -5.84
CA VAL A 20 -19.75 -2.42 -4.89
C VAL A 20 -19.60 -1.90 -3.47
N MET A 21 -20.00 -0.65 -3.19
CA MET A 21 -19.82 -0.04 -1.86
C MET A 21 -20.58 -0.74 -0.73
N ASP A 22 -21.63 -1.49 -1.04
CA ASP A 22 -22.32 -2.36 -0.08
C ASP A 22 -21.45 -3.52 0.43
N ARG A 23 -20.30 -3.82 -0.21
CA ARG A 23 -19.32 -4.81 0.27
C ARG A 23 -18.33 -4.25 1.28
N GLY A 24 -18.32 -2.93 1.50
CA GLY A 24 -17.24 -2.26 2.23
C GLY A 24 -17.70 -1.27 3.30
N THR A 25 -16.72 -0.75 4.02
CA THR A 25 -16.83 0.36 4.96
C THR A 25 -16.02 1.55 4.44
N ILE A 26 -16.61 2.74 4.39
CA ILE A 26 -15.87 3.99 4.20
C ILE A 26 -15.50 4.56 5.56
N VAL A 27 -14.22 4.82 5.79
CA VAL A 27 -13.73 5.60 6.93
C VAL A 27 -13.54 7.04 6.46
N ARG A 28 -14.55 7.88 6.68
CA ARG A 28 -14.54 9.30 6.27
C ARG A 28 -13.78 10.20 7.24
N SER A 29 -13.63 9.74 8.47
CA SER A 29 -12.95 10.45 9.55
C SER A 29 -11.47 10.12 9.67
N HIS A 30 -10.86 9.56 8.62
CA HIS A 30 -9.44 9.27 8.67
C HIS A 30 -8.66 10.58 8.67
N ARG A 31 -7.74 10.76 9.63
CA ARG A 31 -7.00 12.02 9.81
C ARG A 31 -5.51 11.76 9.76
N MET A 32 -4.82 12.55 8.96
CA MET A 32 -3.37 12.54 8.88
C MET A 32 -2.79 13.52 9.89
N PRO A 33 -1.65 13.22 10.52
CA PRO A 33 -1.00 14.19 11.38
C PRO A 33 -0.49 15.38 10.57
N ASP A 34 -0.33 16.51 11.24
CA ASP A 34 0.51 17.58 10.72
C ASP A 34 1.97 17.25 11.07
N LEU A 35 2.79 16.99 10.04
CA LEU A 35 4.20 16.68 10.21
C LEU A 35 5.10 17.92 10.07
N GLY A 36 4.52 19.12 10.03
CA GLY A 36 5.21 20.40 9.86
C GLY A 36 5.47 20.75 8.40
N THR A 37 6.03 19.82 7.62
CA THR A 37 6.09 19.92 6.15
C THR A 37 5.31 18.76 5.56
N ILE A 38 4.29 19.08 4.77
CA ILE A 38 3.49 18.06 4.10
C ILE A 38 4.24 17.66 2.84
N LEU A 39 5.01 16.58 2.94
CA LEU A 39 5.76 15.97 1.83
C LEU A 39 5.19 14.58 1.59
N HIS A 40 5.04 14.22 0.31
CA HIS A 40 4.49 12.93 -0.11
C HIS A 40 5.26 11.76 0.52
N SER A 41 6.58 11.68 0.31
CA SER A 41 7.39 10.60 0.88
C SER A 41 7.33 10.51 2.40
N ARG A 42 7.23 11.64 3.10
CA ARG A 42 7.14 11.68 4.57
C ARG A 42 5.83 11.10 5.08
N HIS A 43 4.72 11.45 4.43
CA HIS A 43 3.41 10.91 4.76
C HIS A 43 3.24 9.46 4.28
N GLN A 44 3.85 9.08 3.16
CA GLN A 44 3.93 7.69 2.72
C GLN A 44 4.73 6.86 3.72
N TYR A 45 5.87 7.34 4.21
CA TYR A 45 6.62 6.67 5.27
C TYR A 45 5.72 6.42 6.49
N HIS A 46 5.01 7.45 6.94
CA HIS A 46 4.13 7.33 8.10
C HIS A 46 2.95 6.38 7.85
N TRP A 47 2.33 6.43 6.67
CA TRP A 47 1.26 5.51 6.30
C TRP A 47 1.72 4.05 6.29
N HIS A 48 2.91 3.77 5.76
CA HIS A 48 3.38 2.40 5.60
C HIS A 48 4.00 1.83 6.88
N THR A 49 4.62 2.66 7.73
CA THR A 49 5.31 2.20 8.94
C THR A 49 4.52 2.43 10.23
N GLY A 50 3.61 3.40 10.25
CA GLY A 50 2.94 3.86 11.46
C GLY A 50 3.80 4.77 12.34
N TYR A 51 5.01 5.12 11.90
CA TYR A 51 5.95 5.99 12.63
C TYR A 51 6.23 7.28 11.87
N VAL A 52 6.33 8.39 12.59
CA VAL A 52 6.68 9.69 12.01
C VAL A 52 8.19 9.77 11.81
N PRO A 53 8.71 10.01 10.60
CA PRO A 53 10.15 10.13 10.39
C PRO A 53 10.68 11.50 10.89
N PRO A 54 11.97 11.60 11.30
CA PRO A 54 12.97 10.54 11.26
C PRO A 54 12.87 9.56 12.45
N GLN A 55 13.32 8.33 12.24
CA GLN A 55 13.41 7.30 13.27
C GLN A 55 14.88 6.89 13.45
N THR A 56 15.27 6.59 14.70
CA THR A 56 16.64 6.13 15.00
C THR A 56 16.90 4.70 14.54
N VAL A 57 15.82 3.95 14.31
CA VAL A 57 15.82 2.58 13.80
C VAL A 57 14.95 2.55 12.54
N ALA A 58 15.34 1.75 11.54
CA ALA A 58 14.51 1.55 10.36
C ALA A 58 13.18 0.87 10.74
N ALA A 59 12.09 1.64 10.77
CA ALA A 59 10.75 1.15 11.06
C ALA A 59 10.29 0.17 9.97
N PRO A 60 9.78 -1.02 10.32
CA PRO A 60 9.31 -1.98 9.33
C PRO A 60 8.02 -1.51 8.64
N HIS A 61 7.92 -1.81 7.35
CA HIS A 61 6.66 -1.70 6.62
C HIS A 61 5.56 -2.57 7.25
N ILE A 62 4.28 -2.16 7.19
CA ILE A 62 3.15 -2.96 7.69
C ILE A 62 3.12 -4.37 7.05
N GLY A 63 3.44 -4.48 5.77
CA GLY A 63 3.62 -5.76 5.07
C GLY A 63 4.73 -6.65 5.66
N ALA A 64 5.81 -6.06 6.17
CA ALA A 64 6.88 -6.80 6.85
C ALA A 64 6.45 -7.30 8.24
N TRP A 65 5.63 -6.54 8.96
CA TRP A 65 4.97 -7.01 10.18
C TRP A 65 4.08 -8.23 9.89
N MET A 66 3.26 -8.17 8.82
CA MET A 66 2.43 -9.30 8.40
C MET A 66 3.28 -10.53 8.05
N ALA A 67 4.37 -10.33 7.31
CA ALA A 67 5.30 -11.40 6.95
C ALA A 67 5.99 -12.02 8.18
N LYS A 68 6.42 -11.19 9.14
CA LYS A 68 7.11 -11.64 10.35
C LYS A 68 6.20 -12.41 11.30
N VAL A 69 5.01 -11.88 11.57
CA VAL A 69 4.12 -12.42 12.62
C VAL A 69 3.31 -13.61 12.10
N LEU A 70 2.84 -13.56 10.85
CA LEU A 70 1.95 -14.58 10.29
C LEU A 70 2.64 -15.53 9.28
N GLY A 71 3.85 -15.20 8.85
CA GLY A 71 4.58 -16.00 7.85
C GLY A 71 3.89 -16.08 6.49
N GLN A 72 4.48 -16.89 5.63
CA GLN A 72 3.91 -17.26 4.32
C GLN A 72 2.67 -18.14 4.51
N ARG A 73 1.61 -17.94 3.72
CA ARG A 73 0.51 -18.93 3.63
C ARG A 73 0.86 -20.07 2.68
N ASN A 74 1.54 -19.73 1.59
CA ASN A 74 2.13 -20.67 0.66
C ASN A 74 3.66 -20.55 0.74
N PRO A 75 4.40 -21.62 1.12
CA PRO A 75 5.86 -21.57 1.25
C PRO A 75 6.60 -21.09 -0.02
N ALA A 76 6.00 -21.27 -1.19
CA ALA A 76 6.57 -20.86 -2.47
C ALA A 76 6.33 -19.39 -2.83
N ILE A 77 5.32 -18.75 -2.26
CA ILE A 77 4.95 -17.35 -2.58
C ILE A 77 5.52 -16.41 -1.51
N PRO A 78 6.17 -15.29 -1.88
CA PRO A 78 6.65 -14.31 -0.91
C PRO A 78 5.52 -13.80 -0.02
N ALA A 79 5.80 -13.61 1.27
CA ALA A 79 4.78 -13.15 2.23
C ALA A 79 4.42 -11.66 2.01
N PHE A 80 5.37 -10.85 1.56
CA PHE A 80 5.17 -9.43 1.27
C PHE A 80 5.56 -9.17 -0.19
N ILE A 81 4.59 -8.73 -1.00
CA ILE A 81 4.78 -8.38 -2.41
C ILE A 81 4.36 -6.92 -2.60
N ASN A 82 5.22 -6.13 -3.25
CA ASN A 82 4.94 -4.74 -3.60
C ASN A 82 4.88 -4.60 -5.12
N ILE A 83 3.81 -4.01 -5.65
CA ILE A 83 3.49 -3.99 -7.08
C ILE A 83 3.28 -2.55 -7.54
N GLY A 84 3.98 -2.15 -8.60
CA GLY A 84 3.72 -0.91 -9.34
C GLY A 84 4.61 0.27 -8.99
N GLN A 85 5.42 0.21 -7.93
CA GLN A 85 6.35 1.30 -7.55
C GLN A 85 7.76 1.06 -8.11
N LYS A 86 8.29 2.01 -8.88
CA LYS A 86 9.74 2.11 -9.10
C LYS A 86 10.42 2.73 -7.89
N LEU A 87 11.50 2.12 -7.42
CA LEU A 87 12.32 2.63 -6.31
C LEU A 87 13.56 3.40 -6.78
N GLU A 88 13.80 3.44 -8.09
CA GLU A 88 14.99 4.06 -8.69
C GLU A 88 14.57 5.02 -9.81
N GLY A 89 15.45 5.96 -10.13
CA GLY A 89 15.32 6.82 -11.33
C GLY A 89 14.36 8.00 -11.17
N HIS A 90 14.00 8.35 -9.94
CA HIS A 90 13.10 9.46 -9.62
C HIS A 90 13.64 10.34 -8.48
N GLY A 91 13.18 11.58 -8.41
CA GLY A 91 13.35 12.38 -7.19
C GLY A 91 12.73 11.62 -6.01
N GLU A 92 13.33 11.72 -4.82
CA GLU A 92 12.90 11.03 -3.60
C GLU A 92 13.05 9.49 -3.59
N SER A 93 13.96 8.93 -4.41
CA SER A 93 14.21 7.48 -4.45
C SER A 93 14.68 6.91 -3.11
N GLU A 94 15.48 7.65 -2.34
CA GLU A 94 16.00 7.18 -1.05
C GLU A 94 14.90 7.16 0.03
N GLU A 95 14.00 8.14 0.00
CA GLU A 95 12.86 8.24 0.89
C GLU A 95 11.85 7.11 0.61
N LEU A 96 11.62 6.78 -0.67
CA LEU A 96 10.81 5.62 -1.06
C LEU A 96 11.40 4.30 -0.56
N LYS A 97 12.72 4.12 -0.67
CA LYS A 97 13.43 2.94 -0.14
C LYS A 97 13.37 2.87 1.39
N ALA A 98 13.33 4.02 2.07
CA ALA A 98 13.35 4.09 3.53
C ALA A 98 12.13 3.45 4.20
N PHE A 99 10.96 3.42 3.54
CA PHE A 99 9.78 2.70 4.03
C PHE A 99 9.50 1.38 3.28
N THR A 100 10.00 1.21 2.06
CA THR A 100 9.83 -0.04 1.28
C THR A 100 10.83 -1.12 1.73
N THR A 101 10.82 -1.44 3.03
CA THR A 101 11.80 -2.32 3.66
C THR A 101 11.21 -3.13 4.82
N SER A 102 11.86 -4.21 5.20
CA SER A 102 11.55 -4.94 6.44
C SER A 102 12.08 -4.27 7.70
N GLY A 103 12.79 -3.14 7.56
CA GLY A 103 13.40 -2.44 8.67
C GLY A 103 14.33 -3.37 9.44
N PHE A 104 14.21 -3.36 10.77
CA PHE A 104 14.99 -4.25 11.62
C PHE A 104 14.53 -5.71 11.65
N LEU A 105 13.41 -6.08 11.02
CA LEU A 105 12.89 -7.46 11.10
C LEU A 105 13.76 -8.46 10.32
N GLY A 106 14.61 -7.99 9.40
CA GLY A 106 15.52 -8.83 8.61
C GLY A 106 15.04 -9.03 7.16
N GLY A 107 15.98 -9.27 6.25
CA GLY A 107 15.76 -9.27 4.81
C GLY A 107 14.77 -10.35 4.31
N GLU A 108 14.55 -11.43 5.06
CA GLU A 108 13.56 -12.46 4.69
C GLU A 108 12.11 -11.97 4.71
N TYR A 109 11.83 -10.89 5.46
CA TYR A 109 10.49 -10.29 5.57
C TYR A 109 10.34 -9.04 4.69
N GLY A 110 11.34 -8.75 3.86
CA GLY A 110 11.34 -7.61 2.95
C GLY A 110 10.35 -7.80 1.79
N PRO A 111 9.96 -6.70 1.12
CA PRO A 111 9.08 -6.77 -0.04
C PRO A 111 9.76 -7.46 -1.23
N PHE A 112 9.00 -8.34 -1.90
CA PHE A 112 9.29 -8.73 -3.27
C PHE A 112 8.74 -7.65 -4.23
N ASN A 113 9.63 -6.79 -4.72
CA ASN A 113 9.26 -5.62 -5.54
C ASN A 113 9.05 -5.99 -7.02
N ILE A 114 7.88 -5.64 -7.55
CA ILE A 114 7.47 -5.83 -8.94
C ILE A 114 7.06 -4.46 -9.51
N PRO A 115 8.02 -3.66 -10.03
CA PRO A 115 7.71 -2.32 -10.52
C PRO A 115 6.75 -2.31 -11.72
N PHE A 116 6.82 -3.36 -12.57
CA PHE A 116 5.99 -3.50 -13.77
C PHE A 116 5.21 -4.83 -13.74
N PRO A 117 3.89 -4.82 -13.54
CA PRO A 117 3.08 -6.04 -13.43
C PRO A 117 3.15 -6.96 -14.66
N MET A 118 3.25 -6.39 -15.86
CA MET A 118 3.38 -7.18 -17.09
C MET A 118 4.72 -7.92 -17.19
N GLU A 119 5.74 -7.47 -16.46
CA GLU A 119 7.06 -8.10 -16.42
C GLU A 119 7.23 -9.00 -15.19
N ALA A 120 6.18 -9.20 -14.39
CA ALA A 120 6.24 -9.99 -13.16
C ALA A 120 6.80 -11.41 -13.39
N ALA A 121 6.44 -12.04 -14.51
CA ALA A 121 6.96 -13.35 -14.90
C ALA A 121 8.50 -13.38 -15.05
N ASN A 122 9.12 -12.27 -15.48
CA ASN A 122 10.57 -12.19 -15.61
C ASN A 122 11.27 -12.21 -14.24
N SER A 123 10.59 -11.75 -13.19
CA SER A 123 11.10 -11.74 -11.81
C SER A 123 11.14 -13.14 -11.19
N VAL A 124 10.41 -14.10 -11.77
CA VAL A 124 10.30 -15.48 -11.27
C VAL A 124 10.71 -16.53 -12.32
N ARG A 125 11.51 -16.10 -13.30
CA ARG A 125 12.11 -16.97 -14.30
C ARG A 125 13.63 -16.91 -14.19
N PRO A 126 14.32 -18.07 -14.25
CA PRO A 126 15.77 -18.05 -14.38
C PRO A 126 16.20 -17.26 -15.62
N PRO A 127 17.30 -16.50 -15.57
CA PRO A 127 17.86 -15.84 -16.74
C PRO A 127 18.14 -16.84 -17.88
N LYS A 128 18.08 -16.37 -19.12
CA LYS A 128 18.38 -17.20 -20.30
C LYS A 128 19.75 -17.89 -20.14
N GLY A 129 19.79 -19.21 -20.35
CA GLY A 129 21.00 -20.03 -20.23
C GLY A 129 21.35 -20.48 -18.79
N MET A 130 20.56 -20.11 -17.78
CA MET A 130 20.73 -20.61 -16.41
C MET A 130 20.16 -22.04 -16.29
N THR A 131 21.04 -23.05 -16.33
CA THR A 131 20.63 -24.44 -16.07
C THR A 131 20.52 -24.69 -14.56
N PRO A 132 19.75 -25.72 -14.11
CA PRO A 132 19.67 -26.09 -12.71
C PRO A 132 21.05 -26.31 -12.05
N GLN A 133 21.97 -27.01 -12.74
CA GLN A 133 23.31 -27.29 -12.23
C GLN A 133 24.15 -26.01 -12.06
N ARG A 134 24.06 -25.06 -13.01
CA ARG A 134 24.75 -23.77 -12.91
C ARG A 134 24.21 -22.95 -11.75
N PHE A 135 22.89 -23.01 -11.53
CA PHE A 135 22.25 -22.31 -10.43
C PHE A 135 22.68 -22.88 -9.08
N GLU A 136 22.64 -24.20 -8.91
CA GLU A 136 23.09 -24.89 -7.69
C GLU A 136 24.56 -24.59 -7.36
N ALA A 137 25.45 -24.65 -8.35
CA ALA A 137 26.86 -24.32 -8.17
C ALA A 137 27.06 -22.85 -7.73
N ARG A 138 26.31 -21.91 -8.33
CA ARG A 138 26.34 -20.50 -7.91
C ARG A 138 25.80 -20.31 -6.50
N MET A 139 24.72 -21.00 -6.14
CA MET A 139 24.13 -20.94 -4.80
C MET A 139 25.08 -21.48 -3.73
N ALA A 140 25.74 -22.61 -4.01
CA ALA A 140 26.75 -23.18 -3.11
C ALA A 140 27.92 -22.21 -2.91
N ARG A 141 28.43 -21.61 -4.00
CA ARG A 141 29.51 -20.62 -3.91
C ARG A 141 29.08 -19.35 -3.17
N TRP A 142 27.86 -18.88 -3.38
CA TRP A 142 27.31 -17.74 -2.66
C TRP A 142 27.21 -18.01 -1.16
N ARG A 143 26.70 -19.18 -0.74
CA ARG A 143 26.66 -19.58 0.67
C ARG A 143 28.04 -19.57 1.32
N GLU A 144 29.04 -20.12 0.63
CA GLU A 144 30.44 -20.09 1.08
C GLU A 144 30.97 -18.65 1.22
N MET A 145 30.63 -17.77 0.28
CA MET A 145 31.02 -16.34 0.35
C MET A 145 30.34 -15.62 1.51
N VAL A 146 29.06 -15.87 1.76
CA VAL A 146 28.34 -15.27 2.91
C VAL A 146 28.95 -15.74 4.23
N GLN A 147 29.30 -17.02 4.35
CA GLN A 147 29.96 -17.57 5.54
C GLN A 147 31.37 -17.01 5.78
N ARG A 148 32.10 -16.64 4.72
CA ARG A 148 33.47 -16.11 4.80
C ARG A 148 33.57 -14.59 4.78
N SER A 149 32.45 -13.87 4.63
CA SER A 149 32.47 -12.43 4.47
C SER A 149 32.83 -11.72 5.78
N PRO A 150 33.74 -10.73 5.80
CA PRO A 150 34.01 -9.87 6.97
C PRO A 150 32.79 -9.05 7.43
N ILE A 151 31.79 -8.89 6.55
CA ILE A 151 30.47 -8.32 6.91
C ILE A 151 29.72 -9.27 7.85
N GLY A 152 29.98 -10.57 7.76
CA GLY A 152 29.46 -11.61 8.65
C GLY A 152 29.98 -11.51 10.09
N ASP A 153 31.17 -10.95 10.32
CA ASP A 153 31.73 -10.75 11.67
C ASP A 153 31.15 -9.50 12.36
N LYS A 154 30.62 -8.54 11.58
CA LYS A 154 30.07 -7.27 12.09
C LYS A 154 28.54 -7.21 12.13
N THR A 155 27.86 -8.19 11.54
CA THR A 155 26.40 -8.27 11.45
C THR A 155 25.91 -9.30 12.47
N SER A 156 24.75 -9.09 13.11
CA SER A 156 24.19 -10.10 14.01
C SER A 156 23.90 -11.42 13.27
N ASP A 157 24.10 -12.55 13.95
CA ASP A 157 23.81 -13.89 13.39
C ASP A 157 22.39 -13.96 12.79
N TYR A 158 21.43 -13.29 13.45
CA TYR A 158 20.05 -13.19 12.99
C TYR A 158 19.91 -12.61 11.58
N HIS A 159 20.54 -11.47 11.29
CA HIS A 159 20.45 -10.82 9.99
C HIS A 159 21.17 -11.61 8.89
N ARG A 160 22.30 -12.23 9.23
CA ARG A 160 23.01 -13.13 8.30
C ARG A 160 22.11 -14.28 7.89
N ASP A 161 21.53 -14.98 8.86
CA ASP A 161 20.67 -16.12 8.58
C ASP A 161 19.39 -15.71 7.86
N SER A 162 18.89 -14.49 8.11
CA SER A 162 17.75 -13.92 7.39
C SER A 162 18.03 -13.74 5.89
N ILE A 163 19.24 -13.29 5.51
CA ILE A 163 19.64 -13.19 4.10
C ILE A 163 19.70 -14.58 3.45
N VAL A 164 20.23 -15.58 4.16
CA VAL A 164 20.26 -16.98 3.68
C VAL A 164 18.84 -17.51 3.45
N ARG A 165 17.94 -17.33 4.43
CA ARG A 165 16.52 -17.71 4.31
C ARG A 165 15.81 -17.01 3.16
N SER A 166 16.09 -15.71 2.95
CA SER A 166 15.53 -14.95 1.83
C SER A 166 15.92 -15.56 0.47
N MET A 167 17.19 -15.93 0.32
CA MET A 167 17.70 -16.57 -0.89
C MET A 167 17.11 -17.97 -1.12
N GLU A 168 16.92 -18.74 -0.04
CA GLU A 168 16.25 -20.06 -0.10
C GLU A 168 14.77 -19.94 -0.50
N ASN A 169 14.07 -18.93 0.01
CA ASN A 169 12.69 -18.63 -0.39
C ASN A 169 12.62 -18.26 -1.88
N ALA A 170 13.55 -17.45 -2.38
CA ALA A 170 13.63 -17.12 -3.79
C ALA A 170 13.87 -18.36 -4.66
N TYR A 171 14.74 -19.28 -4.24
CA TYR A 171 14.95 -20.54 -4.94
C TYR A 171 13.70 -21.42 -4.96
N ARG A 172 12.98 -21.49 -3.84
CA ARG A 172 11.71 -22.22 -3.76
C ARG A 172 10.69 -21.65 -4.74
N LEU A 173 10.53 -20.33 -4.80
CA LEU A 173 9.65 -19.68 -5.77
C LEU A 173 10.02 -20.02 -7.22
N LEU A 174 11.31 -19.94 -7.59
CA LEU A 174 11.78 -20.21 -8.95
C LEU A 174 11.54 -21.66 -9.40
N SER A 175 11.59 -22.61 -8.46
CA SER A 175 11.39 -24.03 -8.72
C SER A 175 9.91 -24.46 -8.64
N SER A 176 9.04 -23.62 -8.08
CA SER A 176 7.65 -23.95 -7.81
C SER A 176 6.73 -23.78 -9.03
N PRO A 177 5.70 -24.63 -9.21
CA PRO A 177 4.64 -24.39 -10.20
C PRO A 177 3.83 -23.10 -9.94
N GLU A 178 3.81 -22.63 -8.69
CA GLU A 178 3.10 -21.41 -8.26
C GLU A 178 3.69 -20.12 -8.83
N ARG A 179 4.91 -20.16 -9.39
CA ARG A 179 5.47 -19.04 -10.17
C ARG A 179 4.56 -18.62 -11.33
N THR A 180 3.70 -19.52 -11.80
CA THR A 180 2.73 -19.21 -12.85
C THR A 180 1.68 -18.18 -12.41
N ALA A 181 1.52 -17.91 -11.11
CA ALA A 181 0.70 -16.81 -10.60
C ALA A 181 1.14 -15.45 -11.15
N PHE A 182 2.44 -15.29 -11.45
CA PHE A 182 3.04 -14.07 -11.99
C PHE A 182 2.85 -13.89 -13.50
N GLU A 183 2.24 -14.87 -14.18
CA GLU A 183 2.04 -14.87 -15.63
C GLU A 183 0.62 -14.38 -15.96
N LEU A 184 0.47 -13.07 -16.17
CA LEU A 184 -0.81 -12.43 -16.51
C LEU A 184 -1.40 -12.93 -17.84
N GLU A 185 -0.54 -13.32 -18.79
CA GLU A 185 -0.91 -13.84 -20.11
C GLU A 185 -1.72 -15.15 -20.05
N ARG A 186 -1.74 -15.83 -18.90
CA ARG A 186 -2.55 -17.05 -18.70
C ARG A 186 -4.02 -16.75 -18.46
N GLU A 187 -4.39 -15.49 -18.22
CA GLU A 187 -5.80 -15.11 -18.05
C GLU A 187 -6.54 -15.13 -19.38
N PRO A 188 -7.83 -15.55 -19.38
CA PRO A 188 -8.69 -15.32 -20.53
C PRO A 188 -8.70 -13.83 -20.90
N LYS A 189 -8.72 -13.54 -22.21
CA LYS A 189 -8.68 -12.16 -22.72
C LYS A 189 -9.75 -11.26 -22.08
N GLU A 190 -10.96 -11.78 -21.91
CA GLU A 190 -12.07 -11.04 -21.27
C GLU A 190 -11.74 -10.63 -19.83
N VAL A 191 -11.13 -11.53 -19.05
CA VAL A 191 -10.71 -11.24 -17.68
C VAL A 191 -9.59 -10.20 -17.69
N TYR A 192 -8.59 -10.38 -18.55
CA TYR A 192 -7.49 -9.42 -18.70
C TYR A 192 -8.00 -8.02 -19.06
N ASP A 193 -8.90 -7.92 -20.04
CA ASP A 193 -9.43 -6.64 -20.53
C ASP A 193 -10.20 -5.86 -19.45
N ASN A 194 -10.85 -6.55 -18.50
CA ASN A 194 -11.49 -5.91 -17.33
C ASN A 194 -10.49 -5.17 -16.43
N TYR A 195 -9.25 -5.67 -16.33
CA TYR A 195 -8.19 -5.05 -15.53
C TYR A 195 -7.24 -4.18 -16.36
N ASN A 196 -7.29 -4.25 -17.69
CA ASN A 196 -6.36 -3.52 -18.56
C ASN A 196 -6.72 -2.03 -18.68
N THR A 197 -6.60 -1.30 -17.58
CA THR A 197 -6.79 0.16 -17.47
C THR A 197 -5.46 0.91 -17.31
N GLY A 198 -4.33 0.21 -17.41
CA GLY A 198 -2.99 0.72 -17.13
C GLY A 198 -2.27 -0.12 -16.09
N ARG A 199 -1.14 0.41 -15.58
CA ARG A 199 -0.25 -0.33 -14.67
C ARG A 199 -0.95 -0.76 -13.38
N PHE A 200 -1.74 0.13 -12.78
CA PHE A 200 -2.46 -0.17 -11.55
C PHE A 200 -3.48 -1.31 -11.73
N GLY A 201 -4.23 -1.29 -12.84
CA GLY A 201 -5.20 -2.34 -13.14
C GLY A 201 -4.55 -3.70 -13.39
N GLN A 202 -3.44 -3.74 -14.14
CA GLN A 202 -2.62 -4.95 -14.30
C GLN A 202 -2.06 -5.43 -12.94
N GLY A 203 -1.69 -4.49 -12.07
CA GLY A 203 -1.29 -4.79 -10.69
C GLY A 203 -2.41 -5.42 -9.86
N CYS A 204 -3.65 -4.95 -10.01
CA CYS A 204 -4.83 -5.56 -9.37
C CYS A 204 -5.09 -6.98 -9.88
N LEU A 205 -4.93 -7.23 -11.19
CA LEU A 205 -5.05 -8.58 -11.77
C LEU A 205 -3.97 -9.52 -11.22
N LEU A 206 -2.74 -9.03 -11.13
CA LEU A 206 -1.63 -9.77 -10.54
C LEU A 206 -1.90 -10.05 -9.06
N ALA A 207 -2.39 -9.07 -8.31
CA ALA A 207 -2.76 -9.23 -6.91
C ALA A 207 -3.85 -10.29 -6.70
N ARG A 208 -4.88 -10.32 -7.55
CA ARG A 208 -5.91 -11.36 -7.56
C ARG A 208 -5.31 -12.76 -7.70
N ARG A 209 -4.44 -12.96 -8.70
CA ARG A 209 -3.76 -14.25 -8.95
C ARG A 209 -2.83 -14.66 -7.80
N LEU A 210 -2.08 -13.71 -7.24
CA LEU A 210 -1.19 -13.93 -6.11
C LEU A 210 -1.97 -14.26 -4.83
N ALA A 211 -3.09 -13.59 -4.59
CA ALA A 211 -3.98 -13.89 -3.47
C ALA A 211 -4.53 -15.33 -3.60
N GLU A 212 -4.95 -15.76 -4.79
CA GLU A 212 -5.38 -17.15 -5.07
C GLU A 212 -4.27 -18.17 -4.79
N SER A 213 -3.03 -17.81 -5.11
CA SER A 213 -1.85 -18.65 -4.86
C SER A 213 -1.34 -18.58 -3.42
N GLY A 214 -2.01 -17.84 -2.53
CA GLY A 214 -1.68 -17.79 -1.11
C GLY A 214 -0.64 -16.74 -0.73
N ALA A 215 -0.54 -15.62 -1.45
CA ALA A 215 0.17 -14.44 -0.96
C ALA A 215 -0.45 -13.94 0.36
N ARG A 216 0.40 -13.47 1.28
CA ARG A 216 -0.01 -13.00 2.61
C ARG A 216 -0.39 -11.52 2.62
N PHE A 217 0.47 -10.67 2.06
CA PHE A 217 0.26 -9.24 1.95
C PHE A 217 0.71 -8.77 0.57
N ILE A 218 -0.15 -8.03 -0.11
CA ILE A 218 0.11 -7.47 -1.44
C ILE A 218 -0.21 -5.99 -1.39
N GLU A 219 0.76 -5.17 -1.76
CA GLU A 219 0.55 -3.74 -2.01
C GLU A 219 0.53 -3.48 -3.50
N VAL A 220 -0.43 -2.69 -3.96
CA VAL A 220 -0.53 -2.23 -5.35
C VAL A 220 -0.62 -0.71 -5.32
N THR A 221 0.31 -0.05 -5.98
CA THR A 221 0.32 1.43 -6.08
C THR A 221 0.08 1.90 -7.51
N THR A 222 -0.43 3.11 -7.65
CA THR A 222 -0.51 3.83 -8.93
C THR A 222 0.83 4.40 -9.39
N GLU A 223 1.90 4.16 -8.63
CA GLU A 223 3.22 4.80 -8.71
C GLU A 223 3.20 6.24 -8.20
N TYR A 224 4.14 6.55 -7.31
CA TYR A 224 4.52 7.91 -6.95
C TYR A 224 5.83 8.29 -7.64
N VAL A 225 5.81 9.43 -8.31
CA VAL A 225 7.00 10.15 -8.79
C VAL A 225 6.74 11.63 -8.48
N PRO A 226 7.69 12.36 -7.85
CA PRO A 226 7.47 13.75 -7.51
C PRO A 226 7.03 14.59 -8.71
N PHE A 227 6.03 15.45 -8.51
CA PHE A 227 5.44 16.33 -9.52
C PHE A 227 4.83 15.64 -10.75
N LEU A 228 4.64 14.32 -10.72
CA LEU A 228 4.01 13.54 -11.79
C LEU A 228 2.83 12.73 -11.25
N HIS A 229 1.80 12.59 -12.08
CA HIS A 229 0.62 11.77 -11.82
C HIS A 229 -0.06 12.05 -10.47
N TRP A 230 0.20 11.22 -9.45
CA TRP A 230 -0.42 11.33 -8.13
C TRP A 230 -0.13 12.66 -7.43
N ASP A 231 0.98 13.31 -7.80
CA ASP A 231 1.27 14.64 -7.32
C ASP A 231 0.57 15.73 -8.18
N THR A 232 -0.63 16.11 -7.74
CA THR A 232 -1.61 16.86 -8.54
C THR A 232 -1.48 18.40 -8.49
N HIS A 233 -0.29 18.96 -8.19
CA HIS A 233 -0.15 20.41 -7.93
C HIS A 233 -0.56 21.31 -9.11
N GLU A 234 -0.25 20.95 -10.36
CA GLU A 234 -0.47 21.84 -11.52
C GLU A 234 -1.85 21.68 -12.18
N ASN A 235 -2.31 20.44 -12.42
CA ASN A 235 -3.51 20.12 -13.22
C ASN A 235 -4.50 19.18 -12.51
N GLY A 236 -4.76 19.40 -11.22
CA GLY A 236 -5.39 18.39 -10.37
C GLY A 236 -6.73 17.82 -10.86
N HIS A 237 -7.63 18.62 -11.44
CA HIS A 237 -8.90 18.11 -11.97
C HIS A 237 -8.74 17.14 -13.15
N ALA A 238 -7.95 17.52 -14.16
CA ALA A 238 -7.68 16.69 -15.32
C ALA A 238 -6.90 15.44 -14.93
N THR A 239 -5.87 15.61 -14.09
CA THR A 239 -5.07 14.49 -13.57
C THR A 239 -5.93 13.49 -12.82
N LEU A 240 -6.79 13.93 -11.90
CA LEU A 240 -7.66 13.01 -11.16
C LEU A 240 -8.72 12.35 -12.02
N THR A 241 -9.21 13.01 -13.08
CA THR A 241 -10.11 12.37 -14.04
C THR A 241 -9.41 11.18 -14.71
N ASN A 242 -8.17 11.37 -15.16
CA ASN A 242 -7.35 10.32 -15.77
C ASN A 242 -6.98 9.22 -14.77
N MET A 243 -6.66 9.59 -13.51
CA MET A 243 -6.32 8.59 -12.48
C MET A 243 -7.53 7.75 -12.08
N LYS A 244 -8.72 8.35 -11.98
CA LYS A 244 -9.96 7.62 -11.69
C LYS A 244 -10.28 6.57 -12.76
N GLN A 245 -10.08 6.89 -14.04
CA GLN A 245 -10.22 5.92 -15.14
C GLN A 245 -9.29 4.71 -14.99
N GLN A 246 -8.11 4.91 -14.39
CA GLN A 246 -7.15 3.82 -14.17
C GLN A 246 -7.54 2.92 -13.00
N ILE A 247 -8.20 3.46 -11.96
CA ILE A 247 -8.44 2.72 -10.70
C ILE A 247 -9.88 2.20 -10.56
N ASP A 248 -10.89 2.90 -11.11
CA ASP A 248 -12.30 2.62 -10.81
C ASP A 248 -12.72 1.18 -11.16
N ARG A 249 -12.53 0.80 -12.42
CA ARG A 249 -12.87 -0.53 -12.92
C ARG A 249 -12.07 -1.66 -12.23
N PRO A 250 -10.73 -1.62 -12.15
CA PRO A 250 -9.98 -2.74 -11.54
C PRO A 250 -10.21 -2.89 -10.03
N ILE A 251 -10.47 -1.82 -9.28
CA ILE A 251 -10.82 -1.93 -7.85
C ILE A 251 -12.13 -2.69 -7.71
N ALA A 252 -13.18 -2.26 -8.43
CA ALA A 252 -14.48 -2.91 -8.38
C ALA A 252 -14.39 -4.38 -8.82
N GLN A 253 -13.64 -4.65 -9.90
CA GLN A 253 -13.46 -6.01 -10.39
C GLN A 253 -12.70 -6.90 -9.41
N LEU A 254 -11.67 -6.38 -8.72
CA LEU A 254 -10.94 -7.14 -7.70
C LEU A 254 -11.86 -7.57 -6.55
N VAL A 255 -12.70 -6.65 -6.07
CA VAL A 255 -13.69 -6.97 -5.02
C VAL A 255 -14.66 -8.05 -5.49
N LEU A 256 -15.20 -7.92 -6.71
CA LEU A 256 -16.14 -8.89 -7.29
C LEU A 256 -15.50 -10.26 -7.53
N ASP A 257 -14.25 -10.31 -7.99
CA ASP A 257 -13.55 -11.57 -8.24
C ASP A 257 -13.22 -12.29 -6.92
N LEU A 258 -12.77 -11.54 -5.90
CA LEU A 258 -12.56 -12.11 -4.56
C LEU A 258 -13.88 -12.61 -3.96
N GLU A 259 -15.00 -11.90 -4.16
CA GLU A 259 -16.33 -12.34 -3.72
C GLU A 259 -16.74 -13.62 -4.44
N LYS A 260 -16.67 -13.64 -5.78
CA LYS A 260 -17.00 -14.81 -6.63
C LYS A 260 -16.19 -16.06 -6.27
N ARG A 261 -15.01 -15.88 -5.68
CA ARG A 261 -14.11 -16.97 -5.25
C ARG A 261 -14.23 -17.35 -3.79
N GLY A 262 -15.17 -16.75 -3.05
CA GLY A 262 -15.31 -16.97 -1.60
C GLY A 262 -14.08 -16.50 -0.80
N MET A 263 -13.33 -15.54 -1.34
CA MET A 263 -12.11 -15.02 -0.72
C MET A 263 -12.32 -13.68 -0.03
N LEU A 264 -13.32 -12.89 -0.43
CA LEU A 264 -13.53 -11.55 0.11
C LEU A 264 -13.71 -11.54 1.64
N ASP A 265 -14.44 -12.49 2.20
CA ASP A 265 -14.65 -12.54 3.66
C ASP A 265 -13.36 -12.85 4.46
N ARG A 266 -12.33 -13.42 3.81
CA ARG A 266 -11.02 -13.76 4.41
C ARG A 266 -9.85 -12.91 3.89
N THR A 267 -10.14 -11.88 3.11
CA THR A 267 -9.16 -10.96 2.54
C THR A 267 -9.63 -9.53 2.80
N LEU A 268 -8.84 -8.77 3.55
CA LEU A 268 -9.08 -7.34 3.72
C LEU A 268 -8.45 -6.59 2.56
N VAL A 269 -9.26 -5.90 1.76
CA VAL A 269 -8.78 -4.95 0.75
C VAL A 269 -8.87 -3.55 1.34
N VAL A 270 -7.74 -2.84 1.40
CA VAL A 270 -7.65 -1.48 1.93
C VAL A 270 -7.27 -0.53 0.80
N LEU A 271 -8.08 0.49 0.59
CA LEU A 271 -7.82 1.60 -0.32
C LEU A 271 -7.56 2.84 0.51
N ALA A 272 -6.36 3.39 0.36
CA ALA A 272 -5.91 4.51 1.16
C ALA A 272 -4.91 5.37 0.38
N THR A 273 -4.63 6.54 0.96
CA THR A 273 -3.72 7.57 0.47
C THR A 273 -2.98 8.15 1.65
N GLU A 274 -1.79 8.69 1.43
CA GLU A 274 -0.96 9.33 2.44
C GLU A 274 -1.59 10.62 3.02
N PHE A 275 -2.42 11.31 2.22
CA PHE A 275 -3.27 12.44 2.61
C PHE A 275 -4.29 12.77 1.50
N SER A 276 -5.15 13.76 1.76
CA SER A 276 -6.09 14.31 0.77
C SER A 276 -5.53 15.59 0.14
N ARG A 277 -6.30 16.17 -0.78
CA ARG A 277 -5.97 17.46 -1.40
C ARG A 277 -7.09 18.47 -1.10
N ASP A 278 -6.72 19.71 -0.80
CA ASP A 278 -7.63 20.86 -0.70
C ASP A 278 -7.73 21.55 -2.07
N MET A 279 -8.84 22.26 -2.31
CA MET A 279 -9.08 22.98 -3.56
C MET A 279 -8.18 24.23 -3.72
N MET A 280 -7.49 24.63 -2.65
CA MET A 280 -6.61 25.79 -2.63
C MET A 280 -5.29 25.49 -3.33
N ILE A 281 -4.72 26.48 -3.99
CA ILE A 281 -3.43 26.30 -4.65
C ILE A 281 -2.26 26.29 -3.65
N GLU A 282 -1.26 25.46 -3.93
CA GLU A 282 -0.01 25.38 -3.16
C GLU A 282 1.03 26.42 -3.63
N GLY A 283 1.95 26.81 -2.76
CA GLY A 283 3.09 27.66 -3.12
C GLY A 283 4.12 26.91 -3.97
N VAL A 284 4.94 27.62 -4.74
CA VAL A 284 6.13 26.99 -5.35
C VAL A 284 7.32 27.03 -4.38
N PRO A 285 8.33 26.14 -4.52
CA PRO A 285 9.55 26.25 -3.71
C PRO A 285 10.18 27.64 -3.87
N GLY A 286 10.37 28.34 -2.74
CA GLY A 286 10.81 29.75 -2.71
C GLY A 286 9.68 30.79 -2.64
N SER A 287 8.42 30.39 -2.80
CA SER A 287 7.26 31.25 -2.57
C SER A 287 7.03 31.52 -1.09
N ASN A 288 6.66 32.77 -0.81
CA ASN A 288 6.02 33.17 0.44
C ASN A 288 4.48 33.14 0.27
N ALA A 289 3.74 33.26 1.37
CA ALA A 289 2.28 33.05 1.42
C ALA A 289 1.47 33.91 0.42
N SER A 290 2.04 35.00 -0.09
CA SER A 290 1.45 35.91 -1.09
C SER A 290 1.60 35.46 -2.56
N ASP A 291 2.42 34.46 -2.83
CA ASP A 291 2.84 33.98 -4.17
C ASP A 291 2.35 32.55 -4.46
N GLN A 292 1.17 32.21 -3.93
CA GLN A 292 0.56 30.90 -4.14
C GLN A 292 -0.25 30.93 -5.44
N SER A 293 0.01 29.96 -6.33
CA SER A 293 -0.56 29.77 -7.68
C SER A 293 0.03 30.55 -8.85
N ARG A 294 0.30 29.83 -9.95
CA ARG A 294 0.47 30.40 -11.30
C ARG A 294 -0.83 31.00 -11.88
N ALA A 295 -1.98 30.74 -11.24
CA ALA A 295 -3.30 31.21 -11.61
C ALA A 295 -3.97 31.97 -10.46
N LYS A 296 -3.23 32.90 -9.83
CA LYS A 296 -3.74 33.78 -8.76
C LYS A 296 -4.99 34.52 -9.23
N SER A 297 -6.08 34.39 -8.48
CA SER A 297 -7.33 35.09 -8.75
C SER A 297 -8.10 35.34 -7.45
N ASP A 298 -8.70 36.52 -7.33
CA ASP A 298 -9.58 36.85 -6.20
C ASP A 298 -10.96 36.16 -6.32
N VAL A 299 -11.29 35.60 -7.50
CA VAL A 299 -12.58 34.95 -7.78
C VAL A 299 -12.39 33.66 -8.57
N LEU A 300 -12.93 32.55 -8.06
CA LEU A 300 -12.86 31.22 -8.67
C LEU A 300 -13.76 31.11 -9.93
N LYS A 301 -13.23 31.53 -11.09
CA LYS A 301 -13.97 31.46 -12.38
C LYS A 301 -13.65 30.27 -13.29
N GLU A 302 -12.46 29.68 -13.18
CA GLU A 302 -11.96 28.67 -14.10
C GLU A 302 -11.49 27.44 -13.31
N PRO A 303 -11.50 26.22 -13.90
CA PRO A 303 -11.01 25.01 -13.23
C PRO A 303 -9.54 25.05 -12.78
N LYS A 304 -8.75 26.03 -13.22
CA LYS A 304 -7.36 26.24 -12.74
C LYS A 304 -7.29 27.09 -11.47
N HIS A 305 -8.36 27.81 -11.14
CA HIS A 305 -8.44 28.66 -9.94
C HIS A 305 -8.80 27.85 -8.69
N TYR A 306 -9.49 26.73 -8.87
CA TYR A 306 -9.87 25.81 -7.81
C TYR A 306 -9.53 24.40 -8.25
N GLY A 307 -8.94 23.60 -7.37
CA GLY A 307 -8.56 22.24 -7.72
C GLY A 307 -7.68 21.61 -6.68
N LEU A 308 -7.52 20.29 -6.77
CA LEU A 308 -6.91 19.43 -5.75
C LEU A 308 -5.37 19.62 -5.70
N HIS A 309 -4.96 20.83 -5.33
CA HIS A 309 -3.62 21.38 -5.55
C HIS A 309 -2.79 21.41 -4.27
N ARG A 310 -3.40 21.70 -3.11
CA ARG A 310 -2.69 21.75 -1.83
C ARG A 310 -2.86 20.45 -1.06
N HIS A 311 -1.81 19.98 -0.39
CA HIS A 311 -1.98 18.85 0.54
C HIS A 311 -2.93 19.17 1.70
N PHE A 312 -3.76 18.20 2.08
CA PHE A 312 -4.78 18.35 3.11
C PHE A 312 -4.81 17.14 4.04
N THR A 313 -4.52 17.39 5.31
CA THR A 313 -4.44 16.37 6.36
C THR A 313 -5.64 16.36 7.30
N GLY A 314 -6.49 17.40 7.22
CA GLY A 314 -7.61 17.64 8.14
C GLY A 314 -8.75 16.62 8.06
N SER A 315 -8.91 15.97 6.90
CA SER A 315 -9.72 14.78 6.71
C SER A 315 -9.29 14.02 5.47
N CYS A 316 -9.38 12.70 5.50
CA CYS A 316 -9.13 11.79 4.41
C CYS A 316 -10.18 10.68 4.41
N SER A 317 -10.34 10.01 3.27
CA SER A 317 -11.16 8.82 3.17
C SER A 317 -10.28 7.59 2.93
N ALA A 318 -10.51 6.55 3.72
CA ALA A 318 -10.05 5.19 3.41
C ALA A 318 -11.28 4.30 3.17
N VAL A 319 -11.13 3.29 2.32
CA VAL A 319 -12.19 2.32 2.05
C VAL A 319 -11.68 0.92 2.31
N LEU A 320 -12.43 0.15 3.09
CA LEU A 320 -12.10 -1.23 3.42
C LEU A 320 -13.18 -2.14 2.85
N PHE A 321 -12.78 -3.20 2.14
CA PHE A 321 -13.68 -4.25 1.65
C PHE A 321 -13.29 -5.60 2.24
N GLY A 322 -14.29 -6.44 2.53
CA GLY A 322 -14.05 -7.80 3.00
C GLY A 322 -13.40 -7.89 4.38
N GLY A 323 -12.77 -9.03 4.68
CA GLY A 323 -12.00 -9.22 5.93
C GLY A 323 -12.78 -8.97 7.23
N GLY A 324 -14.10 -9.18 7.23
CA GLY A 324 -14.97 -8.99 8.39
C GLY A 324 -15.40 -7.55 8.69
N VAL A 325 -15.11 -6.57 7.81
CA VAL A 325 -15.63 -5.20 7.98
C VAL A 325 -17.14 -5.14 7.74
N ARG A 326 -17.80 -4.13 8.32
CA ARG A 326 -19.23 -3.91 8.11
C ARG A 326 -19.53 -3.59 6.65
N LYS A 327 -20.48 -4.30 6.09
CA LYS A 327 -20.99 -4.11 4.74
C LYS A 327 -21.89 -2.86 4.70
N GLY A 328 -21.64 -1.96 3.75
CA GLY A 328 -22.41 -0.73 3.55
C GLY A 328 -22.33 0.29 4.68
N HIS A 329 -21.22 0.32 5.43
CA HIS A 329 -21.05 1.20 6.59
C HIS A 329 -20.23 2.46 6.25
N VAL A 330 -20.56 3.57 6.91
CA VAL A 330 -19.75 4.79 6.90
C VAL A 330 -19.35 5.11 8.34
N HIS A 331 -18.05 5.18 8.57
CA HIS A 331 -17.45 5.49 9.86
C HIS A 331 -16.99 6.95 9.92
N GLY A 332 -17.44 7.63 10.99
CA GLY A 332 -17.11 9.00 11.33
C GLY A 332 -17.72 10.07 10.44
N VAL A 333 -17.47 11.33 10.81
CA VAL A 333 -18.10 12.53 10.21
C VAL A 333 -17.04 13.60 9.94
N THR A 334 -17.18 14.27 8.80
CA THR A 334 -16.42 15.47 8.43
C THR A 334 -17.38 16.66 8.37
N ALA A 335 -16.89 17.88 8.56
CA ALA A 335 -17.69 19.08 8.39
C ALA A 335 -18.27 19.15 6.96
N ASP A 336 -19.54 19.55 6.85
CA ASP A 336 -20.23 19.71 5.56
C ASP A 336 -19.73 20.94 4.78
N GLU A 337 -19.15 21.90 5.50
CA GLU A 337 -18.58 23.12 4.98
C GLU A 337 -17.10 23.25 5.37
N ARG A 338 -16.40 24.17 4.71
CA ARG A 338 -15.00 24.49 4.99
C ARG A 338 -14.83 24.80 6.50
N PRO A 339 -13.82 24.22 7.18
CA PRO A 339 -12.59 23.62 6.66
C PRO A 339 -12.64 22.14 6.27
N LEU A 340 -13.83 21.50 6.21
CA LEU A 340 -13.98 20.09 5.83
C LEU A 340 -13.17 19.12 6.71
N ILE A 341 -12.94 19.48 7.97
CA ILE A 341 -12.17 18.66 8.91
C ILE A 341 -13.03 17.57 9.54
N VAL A 342 -12.40 16.54 10.10
CA VAL A 342 -13.08 15.52 10.91
C VAL A 342 -13.74 16.16 12.13
N THR A 343 -15.03 15.89 12.34
CA THR A 343 -15.83 16.39 13.46
C THR A 343 -16.27 15.29 14.44
N LYS A 344 -16.31 14.03 14.00
CA LYS A 344 -16.72 12.89 14.84
C LYS A 344 -15.96 11.60 14.50
N ASP A 345 -15.64 10.84 15.55
CA ASP A 345 -14.99 9.52 15.51
C ASP A 345 -13.71 9.51 14.65
N PRO A 346 -12.70 10.34 14.98
CA PRO A 346 -11.47 10.42 14.20
C PRO A 346 -10.69 9.11 14.24
N VAL A 347 -10.17 8.71 13.08
CA VAL A 347 -9.27 7.55 12.95
C VAL A 347 -7.88 8.05 12.59
N SER A 348 -6.96 7.98 13.54
CA SER A 348 -5.54 8.32 13.31
C SER A 348 -4.82 7.20 12.53
N ILE A 349 -3.59 7.45 12.05
CA ILE A 349 -2.76 6.38 11.45
C ILE A 349 -2.49 5.23 12.45
N PRO A 350 -2.08 5.49 13.71
CA PRO A 350 -1.92 4.42 14.70
C PRO A 350 -3.19 3.59 14.93
N ASP A 351 -4.37 4.22 14.95
CA ASP A 351 -5.64 3.50 15.12
C ASP A 351 -6.06 2.74 13.85
N MET A 352 -5.77 3.28 12.66
CA MET A 352 -5.96 2.57 11.39
C MET A 352 -5.06 1.33 11.32
N HIS A 353 -3.79 1.46 11.67
CA HIS A 353 -2.86 0.33 11.77
C HIS A 353 -3.33 -0.70 12.79
N ALA A 354 -3.74 -0.27 13.99
CA ALA A 354 -4.30 -1.15 15.00
C ALA A 354 -5.54 -1.89 14.51
N THR A 355 -6.40 -1.22 13.74
CA THR A 355 -7.57 -1.82 13.10
C THR A 355 -7.14 -2.88 12.08
N ILE A 356 -6.20 -2.57 11.19
CA ILE A 356 -5.69 -3.53 10.19
C ILE A 356 -5.02 -4.73 10.87
N PHE A 357 -4.16 -4.52 11.86
CA PHE A 357 -3.54 -5.61 12.63
C PHE A 357 -4.59 -6.50 13.30
N THR A 358 -5.59 -5.89 13.93
CA THR A 358 -6.69 -6.62 14.58
C THR A 358 -7.47 -7.47 13.57
N ALA A 359 -7.77 -6.92 12.38
CA ALA A 359 -8.41 -7.66 11.30
C ALA A 359 -7.58 -8.88 10.86
N MET A 360 -6.25 -8.76 10.89
CA MET A 360 -5.32 -9.82 10.52
C MET A 360 -5.03 -10.80 11.67
N GLY A 361 -5.65 -10.63 12.84
CA GLY A 361 -5.43 -11.46 14.03
C GLY A 361 -4.10 -11.18 14.75
N ILE A 362 -3.50 -10.00 14.52
CA ILE A 362 -2.28 -9.55 15.18
C ILE A 362 -2.65 -8.55 16.27
N SER A 363 -2.10 -8.72 17.47
CA SER A 363 -2.28 -7.73 18.53
C SER A 363 -1.62 -6.41 18.12
N PRO A 364 -2.31 -5.26 18.23
CA PRO A 364 -1.69 -3.94 18.02
C PRO A 364 -0.49 -3.65 18.93
N LYS A 365 -0.36 -4.42 20.03
CA LYS A 365 0.75 -4.36 20.99
C LYS A 365 1.89 -5.33 20.70
N THR A 366 1.83 -6.06 19.58
CA THR A 366 2.94 -6.94 19.16
C THR A 366 4.22 -6.10 19.08
N ALA A 367 5.31 -6.60 19.65
CA ALA A 367 6.58 -5.90 19.68
C ALA A 367 7.74 -6.89 19.56
N PHE A 368 8.87 -6.39 19.09
CA PHE A 368 10.14 -7.09 19.11
C PHE A 368 11.20 -6.19 19.75
N ASP A 369 12.12 -6.78 20.49
CA ASP A 369 13.21 -6.02 21.09
C ASP A 369 14.28 -5.70 20.05
N ILE A 370 14.63 -4.42 19.97
CA ILE A 370 15.77 -3.91 19.23
C ILE A 370 16.62 -3.06 20.17
N GLU A 371 17.91 -3.34 20.23
CA GLU A 371 18.85 -2.65 21.12
C GLU A 371 18.36 -2.61 22.59
N LYS A 372 17.75 -3.70 23.05
CA LYS A 372 17.16 -3.86 24.39
C LYS A 372 15.95 -2.96 24.68
N ARG A 373 15.30 -2.43 23.65
CA ARG A 373 14.06 -1.65 23.75
C ARG A 373 12.97 -2.28 22.88
N PRO A 374 11.72 -2.37 23.37
CA PRO A 374 10.63 -2.87 22.55
C PRO A 374 10.32 -1.87 21.44
N PHE A 375 10.20 -2.36 20.21
CA PHE A 375 9.64 -1.63 19.09
C PHE A 375 8.31 -2.27 18.71
N TYR A 376 7.23 -1.48 18.77
CA TYR A 376 5.86 -1.96 18.65
C TYR A 376 5.35 -1.92 17.20
N ALA A 377 4.38 -2.76 16.88
CA ALA A 377 3.71 -2.78 15.57
C ALA A 377 2.89 -1.51 15.31
N THR A 378 2.35 -0.90 16.37
CA THR A 378 1.77 0.45 16.35
C THR A 378 2.59 1.35 17.24
N GLU A 379 2.69 2.66 16.95
CA GLU A 379 3.50 3.61 17.72
C GLU A 379 3.28 3.45 19.24
N ASP A 380 4.33 3.06 19.96
CA ASP A 380 4.36 2.74 21.40
C ASP A 380 3.31 1.72 21.89
N GLY A 381 2.71 0.91 20.99
CA GLY A 381 1.61 0.00 21.30
C GLY A 381 0.33 0.73 21.73
N LYS A 382 0.20 2.01 21.39
CA LYS A 382 -0.92 2.88 21.79
C LYS A 382 -2.08 2.88 20.81
N GLY A 383 -1.89 2.37 19.58
CA GLY A 383 -2.93 2.31 18.57
C GLY A 383 -4.13 1.49 19.05
N LYS A 384 -5.34 2.01 18.82
CA LYS A 384 -6.59 1.37 19.23
C LYS A 384 -7.38 0.92 18.00
N SER A 385 -7.77 -0.35 18.00
CA SER A 385 -8.69 -0.88 16.99
C SER A 385 -10.00 -0.10 17.02
N VAL A 386 -10.48 0.28 15.84
CA VAL A 386 -11.78 0.92 15.66
C VAL A 386 -12.83 -0.17 15.47
N ASP A 387 -13.29 -0.75 16.56
CA ASP A 387 -14.20 -1.92 16.54
C ASP A 387 -15.55 -1.64 15.85
N ALA A 388 -15.92 -0.36 15.72
CA ALA A 388 -17.09 0.06 14.96
C ALA A 388 -17.00 -0.28 13.46
N ILE A 389 -15.80 -0.49 12.93
CA ILE A 389 -15.56 -0.88 11.52
C ILE A 389 -15.87 -2.37 11.30
N PHE A 390 -15.76 -3.21 12.32
CA PHE A 390 -15.99 -4.65 12.19
C PHE A 390 -17.46 -5.03 12.36
N GLN A 391 -17.88 -6.03 11.58
CA GLN A 391 -19.17 -6.65 11.78
C GLN A 391 -19.17 -7.34 13.15
N LYS A 392 -20.11 -6.95 14.04
CA LYS A 392 -20.26 -7.64 15.32
C LYS A 392 -20.55 -9.11 15.04
N SER A 393 -19.79 -10.03 15.62
CA SER A 393 -20.16 -11.43 15.61
C SER A 393 -21.55 -11.56 16.23
N ARG A 394 -22.48 -12.23 15.54
CA ARG A 394 -23.71 -12.69 16.20
C ARG A 394 -23.24 -13.74 17.21
N SER A 395 -23.34 -13.40 18.49
CA SER A 395 -23.11 -14.31 19.63
C SER A 395 -24.03 -15.52 19.54
#